data_AF-A0A1Q4DWS8-F1
#
_entry.id   AF-A0A1Q4DWS8-F1
#
_cell.length_a   1.000
_cell.length_b   1.000
_cell.length_c   1.000
_cell.angle_alpha   90.00
_cell.angle_beta   90.00
_cell.angle_gamma   90.00
#
_symmetry.space_group_name_H-M   'P 1'
#
loop_
_entity.id
_entity.type
_entity.pdbx_description
1 polymer ?
#
loop_
_entity_poly.entity_id
_entity_poly.type
_entity_poly.pdbx_seq_one_letter_code
_entity_poly.pdbx_strand_id
1 'polypeptide(L)'
;MNMRVDLDHLPDVQQAELARVRDTLMAEFAQAISTSTQPWKKNGRILKIILFGSYARNDWVDEPDNGYQSDFDLLVIVSHEDLTDISAYWYIAEDKILRDPAVQRPVNIIVHTLNEVNQALQRGEYFWVDIVRDGVVLYELPQHALAAAKPLTPADALAMAEGYLNEWLPAIGRALQTAEDQMEKGIDDLGWRKDAAFMLHQATERAYACFLLVRTLYFPRSHNIKFLRSLAEDKEPRLIAAFPREARIGRRRFELLKRAYVEARYSPSYEISADDLDALSNSVKRLRDIVEQLCRERLDELRLGAEN
;
A
#
# COMPACT_ATOMS: atom_id res chain seq x y z
N MET A 1 3.26 -24.07 -8.77
CA MET A 1 2.06 -23.48 -9.40
C MET A 1 2.54 -22.56 -10.50
N ASN A 2 2.02 -22.69 -11.72
CA ASN A 2 2.31 -21.72 -12.76
C ASN A 2 1.36 -20.55 -12.58
N MET A 3 1.91 -19.34 -12.44
CA MET A 3 1.13 -18.11 -12.40
C MET A 3 0.47 -17.87 -13.77
N ARG A 4 -0.63 -17.12 -13.78
CA ARG A 4 -1.25 -16.67 -15.02
C ARG A 4 -0.32 -15.72 -15.77
N VAL A 5 -0.39 -15.75 -17.10
CA VAL A 5 0.43 -14.91 -17.99
C VAL A 5 -0.41 -14.15 -19.01
N ASP A 6 -1.67 -14.53 -19.19
CA ASP A 6 -2.65 -13.87 -20.04
C ASP A 6 -3.47 -12.83 -19.25
N LEU A 7 -4.03 -11.87 -19.97
CA LEU A 7 -4.91 -10.82 -19.44
C LEU A 7 -6.32 -10.90 -20.05
N ASP A 8 -6.70 -12.06 -20.58
CA ASP A 8 -7.94 -12.23 -21.36
C ASP A 8 -9.21 -11.99 -20.54
N HIS A 9 -9.11 -12.04 -19.21
CA HIS A 9 -10.19 -11.68 -18.29
C HIS A 9 -10.42 -10.16 -18.17
N LEU A 10 -9.47 -9.34 -18.63
CA LEU A 10 -9.58 -7.87 -18.61
C LEU A 10 -10.05 -7.33 -19.96
N PRO A 11 -10.80 -6.22 -19.99
CA PRO A 11 -11.12 -5.56 -21.25
C PRO A 11 -9.86 -4.96 -21.91
N ASP A 12 -9.91 -4.79 -23.24
CA ASP A 12 -8.79 -4.33 -24.07
C ASP A 12 -8.15 -3.02 -23.59
N VAL A 13 -8.96 -2.13 -23.01
CA VAL A 13 -8.48 -0.84 -22.47
C VAL A 13 -7.51 -1.08 -21.32
N GLN A 14 -7.88 -1.90 -20.34
CA GLN A 14 -7.04 -2.23 -19.19
C GLN A 14 -5.80 -3.02 -19.61
N GLN A 15 -5.92 -3.91 -20.60
CA GLN A 15 -4.76 -4.61 -21.17
C GLN A 15 -3.76 -3.63 -21.81
N ALA A 16 -4.26 -2.68 -22.59
CA ALA A 16 -3.43 -1.66 -23.23
C ALA A 16 -2.77 -0.72 -22.21
N GLU A 17 -3.48 -0.34 -21.15
CA GLU A 17 -2.92 0.44 -20.04
C GLU A 17 -1.81 -0.33 -19.31
N LEU A 18 -2.03 -1.59 -18.95
CA LEU A 18 -1.02 -2.42 -18.29
C LEU A 18 0.22 -2.62 -19.16
N ALA A 19 0.06 -2.77 -20.48
CA ALA A 19 1.17 -2.83 -21.42
C ALA A 19 1.98 -1.52 -21.42
N ARG A 20 1.32 -0.35 -21.47
CA ARG A 20 1.98 0.96 -21.38
C ARG A 20 2.72 1.13 -20.05
N VAL A 21 2.07 0.80 -18.94
CA VAL A 21 2.65 0.88 -17.60
C VAL A 21 3.90 0.01 -17.51
N ARG A 22 3.81 -1.24 -17.94
CA ARG A 22 4.95 -2.18 -18.01
C ARG A 22 6.10 -1.60 -18.85
N ASP A 23 5.80 -1.10 -20.05
CA ASP A 23 6.81 -0.60 -20.97
C ASP A 23 7.49 0.67 -20.44
N THR A 24 6.74 1.57 -19.81
CA THR A 24 7.29 2.76 -19.14
C THR A 24 8.17 2.36 -17.94
N LEU A 25 7.73 1.43 -17.08
CA LEU A 25 8.57 0.93 -15.97
C LEU A 25 9.90 0.37 -16.49
N MET A 26 9.85 -0.43 -17.55
CA MET A 26 11.04 -1.05 -18.16
C MET A 26 11.98 0.00 -18.78
N ALA A 27 11.43 0.96 -19.54
CA ALA A 27 12.21 1.99 -20.23
C ALA A 27 12.89 2.94 -19.25
N GLU A 28 12.16 3.44 -18.25
CA GLU A 28 12.68 4.39 -17.27
C GLU A 28 13.69 3.72 -16.33
N PHE A 29 13.45 2.47 -15.93
CA PHE A 29 14.44 1.71 -15.16
C PHE A 29 15.75 1.54 -15.94
N ALA A 30 15.67 1.16 -17.22
CA ALA A 30 16.85 1.03 -18.08
C ALA A 30 17.62 2.36 -18.20
N GLN A 31 16.90 3.49 -18.31
CA GLN A 31 17.50 4.81 -18.33
C GLN A 31 18.17 5.14 -16.99
N ALA A 32 17.52 4.89 -15.85
CA ALA A 32 18.02 5.19 -14.51
C ALA A 32 19.31 4.45 -14.17
N ILE A 33 19.51 3.24 -14.72
CA ILE A 33 20.74 2.46 -14.52
C ILE A 33 21.82 2.71 -15.58
N SER A 34 21.47 3.30 -16.72
CA SER A 34 22.36 3.43 -17.90
C SER A 34 23.64 4.23 -17.66
N THR A 35 23.57 5.24 -16.77
CA THR A 35 24.69 6.17 -16.50
C THR A 35 25.58 5.72 -15.35
N SER A 36 25.31 4.55 -14.75
CA SER A 36 26.07 4.12 -13.59
C SER A 36 27.42 3.49 -13.94
N THR A 37 28.43 3.90 -13.19
CA THR A 37 29.77 3.32 -13.20
C THR A 37 29.91 2.11 -12.27
N GLN A 38 28.95 1.86 -11.38
CA GLN A 38 29.01 0.74 -10.44
C GLN A 38 28.53 -0.57 -11.11
N PRO A 39 29.29 -1.69 -11.02
CA PRO A 39 28.98 -2.92 -11.76
C PRO A 39 27.59 -3.51 -11.46
N TRP A 40 27.16 -3.53 -10.19
CA TRP A 40 25.85 -4.05 -9.79
C TRP A 40 24.70 -3.20 -10.35
N LYS A 41 24.89 -1.89 -10.46
CA LYS A 41 23.89 -0.96 -11.01
C LYS A 41 23.83 -1.06 -12.53
N LYS A 42 24.98 -1.12 -13.21
CA LYS A 42 25.06 -1.36 -14.67
C LYS A 42 24.43 -2.69 -15.09
N ASN A 43 24.54 -3.71 -14.23
CA ASN A 43 23.95 -5.02 -14.45
C ASN A 43 22.58 -5.20 -13.78
N GLY A 44 21.98 -4.13 -13.26
CA GLY A 44 20.64 -4.15 -12.67
C GLY A 44 19.61 -4.62 -13.69
N ARG A 45 18.67 -5.48 -13.26
CA ARG A 45 17.59 -6.00 -14.11
C ARG A 45 16.28 -5.98 -13.33
N ILE A 46 15.21 -5.68 -14.05
CA ILE A 46 13.88 -6.14 -13.69
C ILE A 46 13.82 -7.61 -14.06
N LEU A 47 13.48 -8.44 -13.08
CA LEU A 47 13.34 -9.88 -13.21
C LEU A 47 11.90 -10.28 -13.48
N LYS A 48 10.94 -9.65 -12.80
CA LYS A 48 9.50 -9.90 -12.99
C LYS A 48 8.69 -8.62 -12.77
N ILE A 49 7.57 -8.49 -13.47
CA ILE A 49 6.49 -7.55 -13.17
C ILE A 49 5.22 -8.37 -13.06
N ILE A 50 4.55 -8.30 -11.91
CA ILE A 50 3.36 -9.10 -11.60
C ILE A 50 2.24 -8.15 -11.20
N LEU A 51 1.10 -8.24 -11.89
CA LEU A 51 -0.15 -7.64 -11.46
C LEU A 51 -0.73 -8.45 -10.30
N PHE A 52 -1.10 -7.76 -9.22
CA PHE A 52 -1.87 -8.33 -8.12
C PHE A 52 -3.05 -7.42 -7.77
N GLY A 53 -3.77 -7.75 -6.70
CA GLY A 53 -4.95 -6.98 -6.29
C GLY A 53 -6.16 -7.29 -7.17
N SER A 54 -7.07 -6.33 -7.24
CA SER A 54 -8.42 -6.57 -7.77
C SER A 54 -8.46 -6.86 -9.27
N TYR A 55 -7.62 -6.19 -10.06
CA TYR A 55 -7.50 -6.48 -11.50
C TYR A 55 -6.90 -7.84 -11.79
N ALA A 56 -6.11 -8.42 -10.89
CA ALA A 56 -5.70 -9.81 -11.02
C ALA A 56 -6.87 -10.77 -10.73
N ARG A 57 -7.70 -10.47 -9.73
CA ARG A 57 -8.79 -11.36 -9.26
C ARG A 57 -10.14 -11.19 -9.97
N ASN A 58 -10.27 -10.18 -10.83
CA ASN A 58 -11.51 -9.83 -11.55
C ASN A 58 -12.66 -9.33 -10.64
N ASP A 59 -12.32 -8.74 -9.50
CA ASP A 59 -13.24 -8.09 -8.54
C ASP A 59 -12.99 -6.56 -8.46
N TRP A 60 -12.41 -5.98 -9.51
CA TRP A 60 -12.15 -4.55 -9.64
C TRP A 60 -13.43 -3.74 -9.85
N VAL A 61 -13.38 -2.46 -9.43
CA VAL A 61 -14.48 -1.49 -9.60
C VAL A 61 -13.95 -0.30 -10.38
N ASP A 62 -14.73 0.18 -11.35
CA ASP A 62 -14.36 1.32 -12.19
C ASP A 62 -15.54 2.31 -12.28
N GLU A 63 -15.79 2.98 -11.15
CA GLU A 63 -16.88 3.94 -10.99
C GLU A 63 -16.33 5.31 -10.54
N PRO A 64 -15.50 5.98 -11.37
CA PRO A 64 -14.87 7.24 -10.99
C PRO A 64 -15.88 8.34 -10.63
N ASP A 65 -17.07 8.32 -11.26
CA ASP A 65 -18.17 9.24 -10.98
C ASP A 65 -18.75 9.07 -9.56
N ASN A 66 -18.75 7.83 -9.04
CA ASN A 66 -19.13 7.51 -7.66
C ASN A 66 -17.97 7.72 -6.67
N GLY A 67 -16.81 8.17 -7.16
CA GLY A 67 -15.63 8.48 -6.38
C GLY A 67 -14.77 7.27 -6.02
N TYR A 68 -14.97 6.12 -6.66
CA TYR A 68 -14.13 4.94 -6.48
C TYR A 68 -13.74 4.27 -7.80
N GLN A 69 -12.45 4.16 -7.99
CA GLN A 69 -11.82 3.46 -9.10
C GLN A 69 -10.68 2.64 -8.52
N SER A 70 -10.64 1.35 -8.82
CA SER A 70 -9.57 0.46 -8.41
C SER A 70 -8.26 0.85 -9.09
N ASP A 71 -7.16 0.70 -8.35
CA ASP A 71 -5.81 0.95 -8.83
C ASP A 71 -5.21 -0.31 -9.47
N PHE A 72 -4.18 -0.16 -10.31
CA PHE A 72 -3.30 -1.27 -10.67
C PHE A 72 -2.20 -1.43 -9.63
N ASP A 73 -2.17 -2.57 -8.94
CA ASP A 73 -1.12 -2.89 -7.98
C ASP A 73 -0.09 -3.84 -8.61
N LEU A 74 1.16 -3.40 -8.70
CA LEU A 74 2.24 -4.12 -9.36
C LEU A 74 3.36 -4.49 -8.39
N LEU A 75 3.76 -5.76 -8.39
CA LEU A 75 5.00 -6.21 -7.80
C LEU A 75 6.10 -6.21 -8.86
N VAL A 76 7.12 -5.38 -8.65
CA VAL A 76 8.33 -5.36 -9.48
C VAL A 76 9.44 -6.08 -8.72
N ILE A 77 9.98 -7.14 -9.33
CA ILE A 77 11.09 -7.91 -8.76
C ILE A 77 12.39 -7.51 -9.45
N VAL A 78 13.38 -7.07 -8.67
CA VAL A 78 14.68 -6.59 -9.16
C VAL A 78 15.83 -7.51 -8.76
N SER A 79 16.95 -7.38 -9.46
CA SER A 79 18.15 -8.21 -9.28
C SER A 79 19.02 -7.84 -8.08
N HIS A 80 18.82 -6.68 -7.46
CA HIS A 80 19.67 -6.18 -6.36
C HIS A 80 18.87 -5.31 -5.39
N GLU A 81 19.25 -5.31 -4.11
CA GLU A 81 18.52 -4.62 -3.03
C GLU A 81 18.49 -3.09 -3.20
N ASP A 82 19.61 -2.49 -3.61
CA ASP A 82 19.67 -1.04 -3.87
C ASP A 82 18.67 -0.57 -4.94
N LEU A 83 18.27 -1.45 -5.85
CA LEU A 83 17.30 -1.13 -6.91
C LEU A 83 15.85 -1.08 -6.39
N THR A 84 15.62 -1.40 -5.10
CA THR A 84 14.31 -1.28 -4.45
C THR A 84 13.99 0.15 -3.99
N ASP A 85 14.96 1.07 -4.02
CA ASP A 85 14.74 2.47 -3.66
C ASP A 85 13.87 3.19 -4.70
N ILE A 86 12.61 3.45 -4.31
CA ILE A 86 11.60 4.15 -5.11
C ILE A 86 12.09 5.54 -5.55
N SER A 87 12.66 6.31 -4.63
CA SER A 87 13.08 7.69 -4.92
C SER A 87 14.24 7.74 -5.91
N ALA A 88 15.14 6.75 -5.84
CA ALA A 88 16.32 6.71 -6.69
C ALA A 88 16.07 6.15 -8.09
N TYR A 89 15.16 5.17 -8.25
CA TYR A 89 15.03 4.42 -9.51
C TYR A 89 13.64 4.46 -10.15
N TRP A 90 12.58 4.71 -9.37
CA TRP A 90 11.21 4.49 -9.82
C TRP A 90 10.38 5.77 -9.90
N TYR A 91 10.78 6.80 -9.18
CA TYR A 91 10.07 8.09 -9.13
C TYR A 91 9.73 8.67 -10.51
N ILE A 92 10.69 8.64 -11.45
CA ILE A 92 10.46 9.16 -12.81
C ILE A 92 9.43 8.31 -13.56
N ALA A 93 9.46 6.99 -13.38
CA ALA A 93 8.49 6.10 -13.99
C ALA A 93 7.08 6.34 -13.42
N GLU A 94 6.96 6.45 -12.09
CA GLU A 94 5.70 6.76 -11.42
C GLU A 94 5.13 8.12 -11.87
N ASP A 95 5.96 9.18 -11.95
CA ASP A 95 5.51 10.50 -12.41
C ASP A 95 5.08 10.48 -13.89
N LYS A 96 5.79 9.74 -14.76
CA LYS A 96 5.41 9.58 -16.17
C LYS A 96 4.10 8.81 -16.33
N ILE A 97 3.92 7.71 -15.59
CA ILE A 97 2.68 6.93 -15.60
C ILE A 97 1.52 7.78 -15.10
N LEU A 98 1.70 8.51 -13.99
CA LEU A 98 0.68 9.39 -13.42
C LEU A 98 0.22 10.49 -14.39
N ARG A 99 1.11 10.95 -15.28
CA ARG A 99 0.82 12.00 -16.27
C ARG A 99 0.44 11.47 -17.65
N ASP A 100 0.47 10.16 -17.87
CA ASP A 100 0.11 9.57 -19.15
C ASP A 100 -1.42 9.61 -19.31
N PRO A 101 -1.98 10.41 -20.25
CA PRO A 101 -3.42 10.50 -20.44
C PRO A 101 -4.05 9.19 -20.92
N ALA A 102 -3.24 8.25 -21.43
CA ALA A 102 -3.70 6.92 -21.81
C ALA A 102 -3.82 5.96 -20.62
N VAL A 103 -3.29 6.31 -19.44
CA VAL A 103 -3.43 5.51 -18.21
C VAL A 103 -4.41 6.24 -17.29
N GLN A 104 -5.67 5.81 -17.30
CA GLN A 104 -6.76 6.55 -16.65
C GLN A 104 -6.95 6.24 -15.17
N ARG A 105 -6.26 5.21 -14.67
CA ARG A 105 -6.42 4.69 -13.32
C ARG A 105 -5.09 4.72 -12.58
N PRO A 106 -5.10 4.91 -11.24
CA PRO A 106 -3.85 5.02 -10.51
C PRO A 106 -3.07 3.71 -10.53
N VAL A 107 -1.75 3.82 -10.46
CA VAL A 107 -0.83 2.68 -10.42
C VAL A 107 -0.01 2.77 -9.16
N ASN A 108 0.02 1.68 -8.40
CA ASN A 108 0.89 1.53 -7.24
C ASN A 108 1.91 0.42 -7.53
N ILE A 109 3.16 0.66 -7.16
CA ILE A 109 4.20 -0.35 -7.27
C ILE A 109 4.78 -0.68 -5.90
N ILE A 110 5.11 -1.96 -5.70
CA ILE A 110 6.02 -2.40 -4.65
C ILE A 110 7.24 -3.04 -5.32
N VAL A 111 8.43 -2.71 -4.84
CA VAL A 111 9.68 -3.17 -5.44
C VAL A 111 10.47 -3.99 -4.44
N HIS A 112 10.79 -5.22 -4.83
CA HIS A 112 11.48 -6.18 -3.97
C HIS A 112 12.51 -6.98 -4.74
N THR A 113 13.48 -7.56 -4.04
CA THR A 113 14.39 -8.52 -4.66
C THR A 113 13.75 -9.89 -4.78
N LEU A 114 14.24 -10.72 -5.72
CA LEU A 114 13.81 -12.12 -5.82
C LEU A 114 14.04 -12.88 -4.51
N ASN A 115 15.14 -12.58 -3.82
CA ASN A 115 15.48 -13.21 -2.55
C ASN A 115 14.48 -12.83 -1.45
N GLU A 116 14.11 -11.55 -1.30
CA GLU A 116 13.09 -11.11 -0.33
C GLU A 116 11.75 -11.83 -0.55
N VAL A 117 11.28 -11.86 -1.81
CA VAL A 117 10.02 -12.52 -2.17
C VAL A 117 10.10 -14.03 -1.88
N ASN A 118 11.20 -14.69 -2.26
CA ASN A 118 11.37 -16.11 -2.02
C ASN A 118 11.45 -16.45 -0.53
N GLN A 119 12.14 -15.63 0.28
CA GLN A 119 12.18 -15.83 1.73
C GLN A 119 10.80 -15.67 2.35
N ALA A 120 10.01 -14.68 1.92
CA ALA A 120 8.66 -14.48 2.41
C ALA A 120 7.71 -15.62 2.03
N LEU A 121 7.81 -16.15 0.81
CA LEU A 121 7.12 -17.37 0.38
C LEU A 121 7.53 -18.59 1.22
N GLN A 122 8.81 -18.70 1.59
CA GLN A 122 9.30 -19.76 2.46
C GLN A 122 8.85 -19.60 3.92
N ARG A 123 8.48 -18.38 4.35
CA ARG A 123 7.81 -18.13 5.63
C ARG A 123 6.29 -18.31 5.55
N GLY A 124 5.73 -18.48 4.36
CA GLY A 124 4.29 -18.64 4.15
C GLY A 124 3.48 -17.36 4.41
N GLU A 125 4.11 -16.19 4.32
CA GLU A 125 3.44 -14.90 4.50
C GLU A 125 2.30 -14.74 3.46
N TYR A 126 1.07 -14.55 3.96
CA TYR A 126 -0.14 -14.65 3.14
C TYR A 126 -0.17 -13.70 1.95
N PHE A 127 0.35 -12.49 2.11
CA PHE A 127 0.44 -11.51 1.02
C PHE A 127 1.14 -12.08 -0.23
N TRP A 128 2.28 -12.73 -0.06
CA TRP A 128 3.06 -13.27 -1.18
C TRP A 128 2.46 -14.55 -1.74
N VAL A 129 1.88 -15.38 -0.87
CA VAL A 129 1.16 -16.58 -1.27
C VAL A 129 -0.04 -16.21 -2.15
N ASP A 130 -0.80 -15.18 -1.76
CA ASP A 130 -1.90 -14.63 -2.55
C ASP A 130 -1.42 -14.12 -3.92
N ILE A 131 -0.30 -13.39 -3.98
CA ILE A 131 0.28 -12.92 -5.26
C ILE A 131 0.65 -14.10 -6.17
N VAL A 132 1.26 -15.16 -5.64
CA VAL A 132 1.62 -16.33 -6.46
C VAL A 132 0.38 -17.11 -6.90
N ARG A 133 -0.67 -17.14 -6.08
CA ARG A 133 -1.91 -17.85 -6.38
C ARG A 133 -2.74 -17.11 -7.43
N ASP A 134 -2.94 -15.82 -7.23
CA ASP A 134 -3.92 -15.02 -7.96
C ASP A 134 -3.29 -14.04 -8.95
N GLY A 135 -1.99 -13.74 -8.83
CA GLY A 135 -1.33 -12.73 -9.66
C GLY A 135 -1.18 -13.12 -11.13
N VAL A 136 -0.96 -12.11 -11.97
CA VAL A 136 -0.73 -12.24 -13.41
C VAL A 136 0.64 -11.68 -13.77
N VAL A 137 1.47 -12.49 -14.41
CA VAL A 137 2.82 -12.10 -14.84
C VAL A 137 2.71 -11.23 -16.10
N LEU A 138 3.11 -9.96 -15.99
CA LEU A 138 3.16 -9.01 -17.11
C LEU A 138 4.51 -9.04 -17.84
N TYR A 139 5.57 -9.42 -17.12
CA TYR A 139 6.92 -9.57 -17.64
C TYR A 139 7.70 -10.59 -16.79
N GLU A 140 8.52 -11.41 -17.43
CA GLU A 140 9.44 -12.33 -16.78
C GLU A 140 10.73 -12.48 -17.57
N LEU A 141 11.86 -12.33 -16.87
CA LEU A 141 13.17 -12.77 -17.34
C LEU A 141 13.34 -14.27 -17.03
N PRO A 142 13.64 -15.13 -18.02
CA PRO A 142 13.80 -16.57 -17.80
C PRO A 142 14.82 -16.90 -16.70
N GLN A 143 14.68 -18.07 -16.07
CA GLN A 143 15.57 -18.63 -15.04
C GLN A 143 15.51 -17.96 -13.65
N HIS A 144 14.51 -17.11 -13.39
CA HIS A 144 14.32 -16.41 -12.12
C HIS A 144 13.02 -16.86 -11.42
N ALA A 145 12.88 -18.16 -11.19
CA ALA A 145 11.65 -18.74 -10.64
C ALA A 145 11.38 -18.32 -9.18
N LEU A 146 10.10 -18.14 -8.84
CA LEU A 146 9.66 -17.96 -7.46
C LEU A 146 9.71 -19.30 -6.71
N ALA A 147 10.08 -19.24 -5.43
CA ALA A 147 10.10 -20.41 -4.56
C ALA A 147 8.67 -20.92 -4.33
N ALA A 148 8.52 -22.23 -4.14
CA ALA A 148 7.25 -22.78 -3.69
C ALA A 148 6.92 -22.25 -2.28
N ALA A 149 5.71 -21.75 -2.09
CA ALA A 149 5.25 -21.31 -0.78
C ALA A 149 5.25 -22.48 0.21
N LYS A 150 5.74 -22.23 1.43
CA LYS A 150 5.58 -23.17 2.53
C LYS A 150 4.29 -22.87 3.28
N PRO A 151 3.56 -23.89 3.76
CA PRO A 151 2.41 -23.65 4.62
C PRO A 151 2.89 -23.00 5.91
N LEU A 152 2.17 -21.97 6.35
CA LEU A 152 2.33 -21.39 7.67
C LEU A 152 1.26 -21.99 8.59
N THR A 153 1.67 -22.54 9.73
CA THR A 153 0.70 -23.12 10.67
C THR A 153 -0.16 -22.01 11.29
N PRO A 154 -1.43 -22.29 11.62
CA PRO A 154 -2.27 -21.32 12.32
C PRO A 154 -1.63 -20.80 13.62
N ALA A 155 -0.90 -21.66 14.35
CA ALA A 155 -0.19 -21.29 15.57
C ALA A 155 0.96 -20.30 15.33
N ASP A 156 1.78 -20.51 14.30
CA ASP A 156 2.87 -19.58 13.95
C ASP A 156 2.32 -18.25 13.43
N ALA A 157 1.28 -18.31 12.59
CA ALA A 157 0.59 -17.12 12.10
C ALA A 157 -0.05 -16.32 13.25
N LEU A 158 -0.64 -17.01 14.23
CA LEU A 158 -1.20 -16.41 15.44
C LEU A 158 -0.11 -15.67 16.22
N ALA A 159 1.01 -16.32 16.50
CA ALA A 159 2.11 -15.71 17.26
C ALA A 159 2.65 -14.43 16.60
N MET A 160 2.81 -14.44 15.27
CA MET A 160 3.22 -13.25 14.51
C MET A 160 2.17 -12.13 14.60
N ALA A 161 0.91 -12.47 14.33
CA ALA A 161 -0.20 -11.52 14.33
C ALA A 161 -0.42 -10.88 15.71
N GLU A 162 -0.31 -11.65 16.80
CA GLU A 162 -0.35 -11.14 18.17
C GLU A 162 0.79 -10.16 18.44
N GLY A 163 2.01 -10.49 17.99
CA GLY A 163 3.16 -9.61 18.06
C GLY A 163 2.90 -8.26 17.38
N TYR A 164 2.39 -8.29 16.15
CA TYR A 164 2.04 -7.06 15.42
C TYR A 164 0.94 -6.25 16.10
N LEU A 165 -0.14 -6.89 16.56
CA LEU A 165 -1.22 -6.15 17.22
C LEU A 165 -0.73 -5.47 18.50
N ASN A 166 0.06 -6.18 19.31
CA ASN A 166 0.59 -5.69 20.58
C ASN A 166 1.59 -4.53 20.39
N GLU A 167 2.34 -4.52 19.30
CA GLU A 167 3.25 -3.42 18.96
C GLU A 167 2.50 -2.19 18.42
N TRP A 168 1.64 -2.40 17.43
CA TRP A 168 1.10 -1.31 16.62
C TRP A 168 -0.12 -0.64 17.24
N LEU A 169 -1.00 -1.38 17.93
CA LEU A 169 -2.20 -0.77 18.53
C LEU A 169 -1.85 0.32 19.57
N PRO A 170 -0.89 0.12 20.49
CA PRO A 170 -0.41 1.20 21.35
C PRO A 170 0.26 2.35 20.58
N ALA A 171 0.94 2.06 19.47
CA ALA A 171 1.59 3.09 18.64
C ALA A 171 0.58 4.00 17.93
N ILE A 172 -0.56 3.46 17.50
CA ILE A 172 -1.70 4.24 16.99
C ILE A 172 -2.26 5.12 18.10
N GLY A 173 -2.49 4.55 19.29
CA GLY A 173 -3.00 5.29 20.45
C GLY A 173 -2.13 6.49 20.84
N ARG A 174 -0.80 6.30 20.90
CA ARG A 174 0.14 7.40 21.17
C ARG A 174 0.08 8.50 20.10
N ALA A 175 -0.04 8.14 18.82
CA ALA A 175 -0.14 9.11 17.74
C ALA A 175 -1.44 9.93 17.81
N LEU A 176 -2.56 9.27 18.11
CA LEU A 176 -3.85 9.94 18.32
C LEU A 176 -3.79 10.90 19.51
N GLN A 177 -3.28 10.45 20.65
CA GLN A 177 -3.11 11.31 21.83
C GLN A 177 -2.23 12.53 21.53
N THR A 178 -1.11 12.33 20.83
CA THR A 178 -0.23 13.44 20.44
C THR A 178 -0.97 14.43 19.53
N ALA A 179 -1.78 13.94 18.58
CA ALA A 179 -2.57 14.80 17.71
C ALA A 179 -3.62 15.59 18.49
N GLU A 180 -4.30 14.99 19.47
CA GLU A 180 -5.27 15.66 20.33
C GLU A 180 -4.63 16.81 21.12
N ASP A 181 -3.49 16.57 21.77
CA ASP A 181 -2.74 17.60 22.51
C ASP A 181 -2.33 18.78 21.59
N GLN A 182 -2.02 18.49 20.32
CA GLN A 182 -1.68 19.49 19.32
C GLN A 182 -2.92 20.24 18.82
N MET A 183 -4.06 19.56 18.69
CA MET A 183 -5.35 20.18 18.33
C MET A 183 -5.79 21.20 19.36
N GLU A 184 -5.67 20.89 20.65
CA GLU A 184 -6.02 21.82 21.74
C GLU A 184 -5.21 23.12 21.69
N LYS A 185 -3.92 23.02 21.38
CA LYS A 185 -3.03 24.18 21.20
C LYS A 185 -3.27 24.91 19.87
N GLY A 186 -3.88 24.21 18.90
CA GLY A 186 -4.12 24.68 17.56
C GLY A 186 -5.40 25.49 17.36
N ILE A 187 -6.16 25.82 18.42
CA ILE A 187 -7.38 26.63 18.28
C ILE A 187 -7.08 27.94 17.55
N ASP A 188 -6.06 28.68 18.00
CA ASP A 188 -5.66 29.96 17.41
C ASP A 188 -4.26 29.93 16.74
N ASP A 189 -3.62 28.76 16.67
CA ASP A 189 -2.27 28.60 16.11
C ASP A 189 -2.25 27.59 14.94
N LEU A 190 -1.99 28.09 13.74
CA LEU A 190 -1.89 27.26 12.54
C LEU A 190 -0.72 26.27 12.59
N GLY A 191 0.39 26.60 13.26
CA GLY A 191 1.53 25.71 13.44
C GLY A 191 1.13 24.44 14.19
N TRP A 192 0.43 24.59 15.31
CA TRP A 192 -0.09 23.45 16.07
C TRP A 192 -1.13 22.63 15.28
N ARG A 193 -1.98 23.28 14.47
CA ARG A 193 -2.89 22.54 13.56
C ARG A 193 -2.17 21.75 12.48
N LYS A 194 -1.07 22.28 11.94
CA LYS A 194 -0.20 21.57 10.99
C LYS A 194 0.41 20.33 11.62
N ASP A 195 0.96 20.47 12.83
CA ASP A 195 1.55 19.36 13.56
C ASP A 195 0.51 18.28 13.91
N ALA A 196 -0.68 18.69 14.35
CA ALA A 196 -1.79 17.78 14.58
C ALA A 196 -2.19 17.01 13.32
N ALA A 197 -2.31 17.68 12.17
CA ALA A 197 -2.63 17.03 10.90
C ALA A 197 -1.55 16.00 10.50
N PHE A 198 -0.28 16.34 10.73
CA PHE A 198 0.84 15.42 10.51
C PHE A 198 0.74 14.18 11.42
N MET A 199 0.40 14.36 12.71
CA MET A 199 0.23 13.24 13.63
C MET A 199 -1.00 12.38 13.33
N LEU A 200 -2.11 12.97 12.86
CA LEU A 200 -3.25 12.20 12.35
C LEU A 200 -2.89 11.37 11.12
N HIS A 201 -2.03 11.89 10.23
CA HIS A 201 -1.50 11.12 9.11
C HIS A 201 -0.72 9.90 9.61
N GLN A 202 0.19 10.11 10.57
CA GLN A 202 0.98 9.04 11.18
C GLN A 202 0.09 7.99 11.87
N ALA A 203 -0.94 8.41 12.60
CA ALA A 203 -1.92 7.50 13.20
C ALA A 203 -2.66 6.66 12.14
N THR A 204 -3.01 7.27 11.01
CA THR A 204 -3.68 6.60 9.88
C THR A 204 -2.77 5.57 9.22
N GLU A 205 -1.51 5.93 8.93
CA GLU A 205 -0.49 5.03 8.40
C GLU A 205 -0.28 3.82 9.31
N ARG A 206 -0.11 4.05 10.63
CA ARG A 206 0.04 3.00 11.64
C ARG A 206 -1.17 2.08 11.73
N ALA A 207 -2.39 2.63 11.56
CA ALA A 207 -3.61 1.84 11.59
C ALA A 207 -3.69 0.87 10.40
N TYR A 208 -3.41 1.35 9.19
CA TYR A 208 -3.33 0.45 8.03
C TYR A 208 -2.16 -0.53 8.14
N ALA A 209 -1.01 -0.11 8.67
CA ALA A 209 0.12 -1.01 8.92
C ALA A 209 -0.26 -2.15 9.87
N CYS A 210 -0.90 -1.82 10.99
CA CYS A 210 -1.39 -2.81 11.96
C CYS A 210 -2.31 -3.83 11.30
N PHE A 211 -3.31 -3.36 10.55
CA PHE A 211 -4.25 -4.23 9.85
C PHE A 211 -3.54 -5.13 8.82
N LEU A 212 -2.72 -4.55 7.95
CA LEU A 212 -2.05 -5.30 6.87
C LEU A 212 -1.07 -6.34 7.44
N LEU A 213 -0.33 -6.01 8.50
CA LEU A 213 0.56 -6.94 9.18
C LEU A 213 -0.22 -8.09 9.83
N VAL A 214 -1.30 -7.81 10.56
CA VAL A 214 -2.10 -8.86 11.21
C VAL A 214 -2.82 -9.74 10.18
N ARG A 215 -3.36 -9.15 9.12
CA ARG A 215 -4.19 -9.87 8.14
C ARG A 215 -3.36 -10.60 7.10
N THR A 216 -2.25 -10.01 6.65
CA THR A 216 -1.50 -10.48 5.48
C THR A 216 -0.04 -10.86 5.78
N LEU A 217 0.42 -10.57 7.00
CA LEU A 217 1.81 -10.76 7.44
C LEU A 217 2.82 -9.93 6.64
N TYR A 218 2.36 -8.85 6.01
CA TYR A 218 3.18 -7.94 5.21
C TYR A 218 2.67 -6.50 5.34
N PHE A 219 3.60 -5.56 5.26
CA PHE A 219 3.33 -4.14 5.09
C PHE A 219 4.29 -3.56 4.06
N PRO A 220 3.80 -2.88 3.01
CA PRO A 220 4.66 -2.29 2.00
C PRO A 220 5.45 -1.11 2.57
N ARG A 221 6.68 -0.90 2.09
CA ARG A 221 7.54 0.24 2.48
C ARG A 221 7.06 1.54 1.82
N SER A 222 5.85 1.99 2.15
CA SER A 222 5.24 3.19 1.59
C SER A 222 4.54 4.03 2.65
N HIS A 223 4.77 5.34 2.63
CA HIS A 223 4.06 6.32 3.46
C HIS A 223 2.81 6.89 2.77
N ASN A 224 2.45 6.38 1.60
CA ASN A 224 1.28 6.84 0.87
C ASN A 224 0.01 6.24 1.47
N ILE A 225 -0.63 6.94 2.40
CA ILE A 225 -1.87 6.47 3.05
C ILE A 225 -3.02 6.20 2.06
N LYS A 226 -3.02 6.77 0.85
CA LYS A 226 -4.01 6.43 -0.18
C LYS A 226 -3.79 5.01 -0.71
N PHE A 227 -2.54 4.64 -0.97
CA PHE A 227 -2.17 3.28 -1.36
C PHE A 227 -2.45 2.29 -0.24
N LEU A 228 -2.01 2.58 0.99
CA LEU A 228 -2.25 1.71 2.15
C LEU A 228 -3.75 1.48 2.40
N ARG A 229 -4.54 2.54 2.27
CA ARG A 229 -6.00 2.49 2.35
C ARG A 229 -6.58 1.57 1.28
N SER A 230 -6.17 1.75 0.02
CA SER A 230 -6.65 0.94 -1.12
C SER A 230 -6.37 -0.54 -0.89
N LEU A 231 -5.12 -0.86 -0.51
CA LEU A 231 -4.69 -2.23 -0.22
C LEU A 231 -5.44 -2.86 0.96
N ALA A 232 -5.72 -2.08 2.00
CA ALA A 232 -6.43 -2.58 3.18
C ALA A 232 -7.92 -2.81 2.89
N GLU A 233 -8.58 -1.88 2.20
CA GLU A 233 -10.01 -1.99 1.86
C GLU A 233 -10.28 -3.08 0.81
N ASP A 234 -9.33 -3.37 -0.09
CA ASP A 234 -9.38 -4.54 -1.00
C ASP A 234 -9.48 -5.88 -0.23
N LYS A 235 -8.87 -5.95 0.96
CA LYS A 235 -8.88 -7.14 1.82
C LYS A 235 -10.04 -7.17 2.80
N GLU A 236 -10.57 -6.01 3.18
CA GLU A 236 -11.65 -5.88 4.17
C GLU A 236 -12.51 -4.62 3.92
N PRO A 237 -13.65 -4.77 3.23
CA PRO A 237 -14.52 -3.65 2.87
C PRO A 237 -15.10 -2.88 4.05
N ARG A 238 -15.16 -3.46 5.27
CA ARG A 238 -15.63 -2.74 6.47
C ARG A 238 -14.77 -1.51 6.80
N LEU A 239 -13.51 -1.47 6.35
CA LEU A 239 -12.62 -0.31 6.53
C LEU A 239 -13.08 0.94 5.77
N ILE A 240 -13.90 0.79 4.71
CA ILE A 240 -14.43 1.92 3.93
C ILE A 240 -15.22 2.89 4.83
N ALA A 241 -15.89 2.38 5.86
CA ALA A 241 -16.68 3.16 6.80
C ALA A 241 -15.86 4.20 7.61
N ALA A 242 -14.54 4.04 7.71
CA ALA A 242 -13.68 5.01 8.37
C ALA A 242 -13.62 6.35 7.60
N PHE A 243 -13.52 6.26 6.27
CA PHE A 243 -13.43 7.41 5.35
C PHE A 243 -14.44 7.29 4.21
N PRO A 244 -15.74 7.48 4.46
CA PRO A 244 -16.77 7.34 3.44
C PRO A 244 -16.52 8.26 2.23
N ARG A 245 -16.77 7.76 1.02
CA ARG A 245 -16.40 8.41 -0.24
C ARG A 245 -17.51 9.24 -0.85
N GLU A 246 -18.73 9.18 -0.34
CA GLU A 246 -19.94 9.75 -0.95
C GLU A 246 -19.90 11.28 -0.94
N ALA A 247 -19.51 11.85 0.20
CA ALA A 247 -19.50 13.29 0.39
C ALA A 247 -18.19 13.92 -0.14
N ARG A 248 -18.32 14.92 -1.03
CA ARG A 248 -17.19 15.70 -1.57
C ARG A 248 -16.28 16.27 -0.48
N ILE A 249 -16.86 16.67 0.65
CA ILE A 249 -16.12 17.19 1.81
C ILE A 249 -15.23 16.13 2.45
N GLY A 250 -15.67 14.88 2.52
CA GLY A 250 -14.90 13.76 3.05
C GLY A 250 -13.67 13.48 2.17
N ARG A 251 -13.86 13.45 0.85
CA ARG A 251 -12.76 13.30 -0.12
C ARG A 251 -11.72 14.43 0.01
N ARG A 252 -12.17 15.69 0.12
CA ARG A 252 -11.29 16.85 0.33
C ARG A 252 -10.47 16.71 1.61
N ARG A 253 -11.10 16.32 2.72
CA ARG A 253 -10.44 16.14 4.03
C ARG A 253 -9.38 15.04 3.97
N PHE A 254 -9.69 13.90 3.34
CA PHE A 254 -8.70 12.84 3.17
C PHE A 254 -7.48 13.30 2.36
N GLU A 255 -7.68 14.09 1.31
CA GLU A 255 -6.56 14.67 0.55
C GLU A 255 -5.72 15.67 1.38
N LEU A 256 -6.35 16.46 2.28
CA LEU A 256 -5.61 17.29 3.24
C LEU A 256 -4.75 16.42 4.18
N LEU A 257 -5.34 15.38 4.75
CA LEU A 257 -4.64 14.42 5.62
C LEU A 257 -3.45 13.77 4.91
N LYS A 258 -3.63 13.36 3.65
CA LYS A 258 -2.56 12.77 2.83
C LYS A 258 -1.42 13.77 2.63
N ARG A 259 -1.73 15.00 2.24
CA ARG A 259 -0.74 16.06 1.99
C ARG A 259 0.02 16.47 3.25
N ALA A 260 -0.58 16.31 4.44
CA ALA A 260 0.01 16.69 5.72
C ALA A 260 1.39 16.08 5.98
N TYR A 261 1.66 14.87 5.48
CA TYR A 261 2.96 14.19 5.68
C TYR A 261 4.14 15.04 5.22
N VAL A 262 4.03 15.68 4.04
CA VAL A 262 5.09 16.51 3.48
C VAL A 262 4.79 17.99 3.72
N GLU A 263 3.57 18.42 3.37
CA GLU A 263 3.26 19.84 3.27
C GLU A 263 3.06 20.53 4.61
N ALA A 264 2.60 19.84 5.64
CA ALA A 264 2.37 20.49 6.94
C ALA A 264 3.66 21.08 7.53
N ARG A 265 4.81 20.49 7.22
CA ARG A 265 6.12 20.92 7.74
C ARG A 265 6.84 21.90 6.83
N TYR A 266 6.66 21.77 5.52
CA TYR A 266 7.51 22.47 4.54
C TYR A 266 6.75 23.45 3.65
N SER A 267 5.42 23.34 3.54
CA SER A 267 4.64 24.18 2.65
C SER A 267 4.07 25.40 3.38
N PRO A 268 4.37 26.63 2.92
CA PRO A 268 3.72 27.82 3.44
C PRO A 268 2.22 27.86 3.09
N SER A 269 1.80 27.18 2.02
CA SER A 269 0.41 27.17 1.53
C SER A 269 -0.45 26.05 2.10
N TYR A 270 0.09 25.21 2.99
CA TYR A 270 -0.73 24.21 3.68
C TYR A 270 -1.58 24.88 4.73
N GLU A 271 -2.89 24.79 4.60
CA GLU A 271 -3.86 25.31 5.56
C GLU A 271 -4.86 24.22 5.94
N ILE A 272 -5.22 24.19 7.22
CA ILE A 272 -6.25 23.31 7.74
C ILE A 272 -7.01 24.04 8.86
N SER A 273 -8.34 23.97 8.79
CA SER A 273 -9.23 24.55 9.79
C SER A 273 -9.37 23.62 11.00
N ALA A 274 -9.75 24.17 12.15
CA ALA A 274 -10.06 23.36 13.34
C ALA A 274 -11.19 22.35 13.04
N ASP A 275 -12.25 22.77 12.35
CA ASP A 275 -13.37 21.89 11.97
C ASP A 275 -12.95 20.72 11.07
N ASP A 276 -12.06 20.96 10.10
CA ASP A 276 -11.53 19.90 9.25
C ASP A 276 -10.64 18.94 10.04
N LEU A 277 -9.87 19.46 10.99
CA LEU A 277 -8.99 18.68 11.85
C LEU A 277 -9.78 17.81 12.84
N ASP A 278 -10.85 18.33 13.44
CA ASP A 278 -11.78 17.58 14.29
C ASP A 278 -12.47 16.44 13.52
N ALA A 279 -12.95 16.74 12.31
CA ALA A 279 -13.55 15.73 11.45
C ALA A 279 -12.55 14.63 11.05
N LEU A 280 -11.29 14.99 10.79
CA LEU A 280 -10.24 14.02 10.53
C LEU A 280 -9.93 13.18 11.76
N SER A 281 -9.76 13.80 12.94
CA SER A 281 -9.51 13.10 14.20
C SER A 281 -10.58 12.04 14.46
N ASN A 282 -11.86 12.39 14.30
CA ASN A 282 -12.97 11.45 14.42
C ASN A 282 -12.90 10.31 13.40
N SER A 283 -12.43 10.57 12.18
CA SER A 283 -12.28 9.56 11.14
C SER A 283 -11.13 8.60 11.42
N VAL A 284 -10.00 9.10 11.92
CA VAL A 284 -8.86 8.26 12.31
C VAL A 284 -9.16 7.43 13.55
N LYS A 285 -9.93 7.96 14.51
CA LYS A 285 -10.44 7.18 15.66
C LYS A 285 -11.33 6.03 15.21
N ARG A 286 -12.30 6.29 14.32
CA ARG A 286 -13.12 5.23 13.71
C ARG A 286 -12.26 4.19 12.98
N LEU A 287 -11.26 4.62 12.21
CA LEU A 287 -10.32 3.69 11.57
C LEU A 287 -9.64 2.79 12.60
N ARG A 288 -9.09 3.38 13.67
CA ARG A 288 -8.42 2.63 14.75
C ARG A 288 -9.36 1.60 15.39
N ASP A 289 -10.60 1.97 15.68
CA ASP A 289 -11.57 1.08 16.32
C ASP A 289 -11.95 -0.09 15.40
N ILE A 290 -12.19 0.18 14.11
CA ILE A 290 -12.45 -0.85 13.10
C ILE A 290 -11.23 -1.77 12.97
N VAL A 291 -10.02 -1.22 12.84
CA VAL A 291 -8.79 -2.02 12.75
C VAL A 291 -8.61 -2.91 13.97
N GLU A 292 -8.79 -2.39 15.18
CA GLU A 292 -8.69 -3.20 16.40
C GLU A 292 -9.68 -4.36 16.38
N GLN A 293 -10.95 -4.09 16.05
CA GLN A 293 -11.97 -5.12 15.97
C GLN A 293 -11.58 -6.22 14.96
N LEU A 294 -11.22 -5.84 13.75
CA LEU A 294 -10.84 -6.76 12.67
C LEU A 294 -9.60 -7.59 13.01
N CYS A 295 -8.61 -6.96 13.64
CA CYS A 295 -7.42 -7.66 14.08
C CYS A 295 -7.76 -8.69 15.16
N ARG A 296 -8.62 -8.35 16.13
CA ARG A 296 -9.05 -9.31 17.17
C ARG A 296 -9.84 -10.48 16.58
N GLU A 297 -10.78 -10.22 15.68
CA GLU A 297 -11.50 -11.26 14.94
C GLU A 297 -10.53 -12.21 14.21
N ARG A 298 -9.50 -11.66 13.55
CA ARG A 298 -8.47 -12.47 12.89
C ARG A 298 -7.66 -13.33 13.87
N LEU A 299 -7.32 -12.81 15.04
CA LEU A 299 -6.62 -13.59 16.05
C LEU A 299 -7.50 -14.75 16.57
N ASP A 300 -8.80 -14.52 16.74
CA ASP A 300 -9.72 -15.57 17.17
C ASP A 300 -9.88 -16.66 16.11
N GLU A 301 -9.96 -16.30 14.82
CA GLU A 301 -9.92 -17.27 13.72
C GLU A 301 -8.65 -18.13 13.75
N LEU A 302 -7.48 -17.51 13.97
CA LEU A 302 -6.20 -18.21 14.01
C LEU A 302 -6.06 -19.10 15.25
N ARG A 303 -6.59 -18.67 16.41
CA ARG A 303 -6.67 -19.50 17.63
C ARG A 303 -7.49 -20.76 17.40
N LEU A 304 -8.70 -20.61 16.87
CA LEU A 304 -9.55 -21.75 16.53
C LEU A 304 -8.88 -22.68 15.52
N GLY A 305 -8.15 -22.12 14.54
CA GLY A 305 -7.38 -22.92 13.58
C GLY A 305 -6.17 -23.64 14.19
N ALA A 306 -5.62 -23.16 15.30
CA ALA A 306 -4.48 -23.77 15.99
C ALA A 306 -4.91 -24.87 16.99
N GLU A 307 -6.16 -24.83 17.44
CA GLU A 307 -6.76 -25.81 18.35
C GLU A 307 -7.31 -27.05 17.62
N ASN A 308 -7.58 -26.93 16.32
CA ASN A 308 -8.08 -28.01 15.44
C ASN A 308 -6.94 -28.72 14.69
#